data_AF-A0A9D9FCK4-F1
#
_entry.id   AF-A0A9D9FCK4-F1
#
_cell.length_a   1.000
_cell.length_b   1.000
_cell.length_c   1.000
_cell.angle_alpha   90.00
_cell.angle_beta   90.00
_cell.angle_gamma   90.00
#
_symmetry.space_group_name_H-M   'P 1'
#
loop_
_entity.id
_entity.type
_entity.pdbx_description
1 polymer ?
#
loop_
_entity_poly.entity_id
_entity_poly.type
_entity_poly.pdbx_seq_one_letter_code
_entity_poly.pdbx_strand_id
1 'polypeptide(L)' 'MTDVTCGQSYTHFANAVERDGLTIGAVLKAWHFRWQSRQRLSRMTDRELDDVGLDRNMVEREIAKPFWRR' A
#
# COMPACT_ATOMS: atom_id res chain seq x y z
N MET A 1 -5.28 -24.88 9.27
CA MET A 1 -5.52 -24.20 10.57
C MET A 1 -4.16 -23.80 11.11
N THR A 2 -3.64 -22.59 10.96
CA THR A 2 -4.16 -21.28 10.54
C THR A 2 -3.13 -20.60 9.65
N ASP A 3 -3.62 -20.01 8.56
CA ASP A 3 -2.92 -19.19 7.57
C ASP A 3 -2.56 -17.82 8.20
N VAL A 4 -1.28 -17.54 8.45
CA VAL A 4 -0.86 -16.29 9.16
C VAL A 4 0.28 -15.55 8.43
N THR A 5 0.73 -16.00 7.26
CA THR A 5 1.88 -15.37 6.59
C THR A 5 1.54 -14.41 5.45
N CYS A 6 0.27 -14.25 5.06
CA CYS A 6 -0.11 -13.39 3.94
C CYS A 6 0.07 -11.87 4.20
N GLY A 7 0.12 -11.43 5.47
CA GLY A 7 0.21 -10.00 5.81
C GLY A 7 1.63 -9.42 5.92
N GLN A 8 2.68 -10.24 5.90
CA GLN A 8 4.05 -9.80 6.22
C GLN A 8 4.84 -9.26 5.01
N SER A 9 4.46 -9.64 3.79
CA SER A 9 5.24 -9.30 2.57
C SER A 9 5.04 -7.86 2.07
N TYR A 10 3.99 -7.15 2.50
CA TYR A 10 3.73 -5.77 2.05
C TYR A 10 4.54 -4.71 2.79
N THR A 11 4.98 -4.96 4.02
CA THR A 11 5.66 -3.97 4.85
C THR A 11 7.13 -3.80 4.49
N HIS A 12 7.75 -4.78 3.83
CA HIS A 12 9.19 -4.75 3.53
C HIS A 12 9.56 -3.76 2.40
N PHE A 13 8.67 -3.52 1.43
CA PHE A 13 8.89 -2.51 0.38
C PHE A 13 8.66 -1.08 0.87
N ALA A 14 7.81 -0.88 1.87
CA ALA A 14 7.44 0.45 2.38
C ALA A 14 8.55 1.11 3.21
N ASN A 15 9.47 0.32 3.77
CA ASN A 15 10.53 0.78 4.68
C ASN A 15 11.83 1.20 3.97
N ALA A 16 11.93 1.06 2.65
CA ALA A 16 13.10 1.49 1.88
C ALA A 16 13.21 3.02 1.73
N VAL A 17 12.21 3.79 2.19
CA VAL A 17 12.20 5.26 2.20
C VAL A 17 12.66 5.79 3.56
N GLU A 18 13.62 5.12 4.20
CA GLU A 18 14.28 5.60 5.41
C GLU A 18 15.79 5.51 5.20
N ARG A 19 16.40 6.56 4.65
CA ARG A 19 17.79 7.02 4.89
C ARG A 19 18.32 7.95 3.80
N ASP A 20 17.60 9.04 3.50
CA ASP A 20 18.21 10.22 2.87
C ASP A 20 17.34 11.42 3.22
N GLY A 21 17.97 12.57 3.52
CA GLY A 21 17.31 13.76 4.07
C GLY A 21 15.98 14.07 3.39
N LEU A 22 14.90 14.16 4.18
CA LEU A 22 13.54 14.40 3.71
C LEU A 22 13.42 15.78 3.08
N THR A 23 13.69 15.88 1.78
CA THR A 23 13.31 17.05 1.00
C THR A 23 11.80 17.05 0.83
N ILE A 24 11.19 18.25 0.75
CA ILE A 24 9.76 18.40 0.48
C ILE A 24 9.36 17.66 -0.81
N GLY A 25 10.24 17.67 -1.82
CA GLY A 25 10.05 16.93 -3.06
C GLY A 25 9.99 15.40 -2.86
N ALA A 26 10.84 14.83 -2.01
CA ALA A 26 10.80 13.40 -1.68
C ALA A 26 9.50 13.01 -0.96
N VAL A 27 9.03 13.86 -0.04
CA VAL A 27 7.74 13.66 0.65
C VAL A 27 6.57 13.69 -0.33
N LEU A 28 6.51 14.70 -1.20
CA LEU A 28 5.47 14.81 -2.22
C LEU A 28 5.48 13.63 -3.20
N LYS A 29 6.68 13.18 -3.62
CA LYS A 29 6.83 12.01 -4.49
C LYS A 29 6.33 10.73 -3.82
N ALA A 30 6.62 10.54 -2.54
CA ALA A 30 6.13 9.41 -1.78
C ALA A 30 4.60 9.44 -1.63
N TRP A 31 4.00 10.61 -1.38
CA TRP A 31 2.55 10.78 -1.34
C TRP A 31 1.90 10.50 -2.70
N HIS A 32 2.48 11.02 -3.78
CA HIS A 32 1.98 10.78 -5.14
C HIS A 32 2.02 9.29 -5.51
N PHE A 33 3.15 8.61 -5.21
CA PHE A 33 3.27 7.17 -5.43
C PHE A 33 2.19 6.39 -4.68
N ARG A 34 1.97 6.69 -3.40
CA ARG A 34 0.92 6.03 -2.60
C ARG A 34 -0.48 6.30 -3.14
N TRP A 35 -0.76 7.53 -3.55
CA TRP A 35 -2.04 7.88 -4.16
C TRP A 35 -2.28 7.07 -5.44
N GLN A 36 -1.27 6.98 -6.32
CA GLN A 36 -1.35 6.20 -7.55
C GLN A 36 -1.54 4.70 -7.28
N SER A 37 -0.83 4.14 -6.29
CA SER A 37 -1.02 2.74 -5.86
C SER A 37 -2.44 2.48 -5.36
N ARG A 38 -3.00 3.39 -4.55
CA ARG A 38 -4.39 3.28 -4.04
C ARG A 38 -5.43 3.40 -5.15
N GLN A 39 -5.21 4.29 -6.13
CA GLN A 39 -6.06 4.39 -7.32
C GLN A 39 -6.01 3.12 -8.18
N ARG A 40 -4.86 2.44 -8.22
CA ARG A 40 -4.73 1.17 -8.93
C ARG A 40 -5.48 0.06 -8.20
N LEU A 41 -5.33 -0.03 -6.88
CA LEU A 41 -6.06 -0.97 -6.03
C LEU A 41 -7.58 -0.75 -6.10
N SER A 42 -8.06 0.50 -6.13
CA SER A 42 -9.50 0.80 -6.23
C SER A 42 -10.12 0.39 -7.57
N ARG A 43 -9.30 0.20 -8.60
CA ARG A 43 -9.74 -0.24 -9.94
C ARG A 43 -9.63 -1.75 -10.13
N MET A 44 -8.97 -2.46 -9.21
CA MET A 44 -8.84 -3.92 -9.29
C MET A 44 -10.16 -4.60 -8.89
N THR A 45 -10.55 -5.57 -9.71
CA THR A 45 -11.68 -6.48 -9.46
C THR A 45 -11.34 -7.48 -8.35
N ASP A 46 -12.35 -8.12 -7.75
CA ASP A 46 -12.13 -9.12 -6.67
C ASP A 46 -11.18 -10.23 -7.10
N ARG A 47 -11.26 -10.63 -8.37
CA ARG A 47 -10.44 -11.70 -8.94
C ARG A 47 -8.98 -11.29 -9.10
N GLU A 48 -8.73 -10.06 -9.55
CA GLU A 48 -7.37 -9.52 -9.65
C GLU A 48 -6.74 -9.31 -8.27
N LEU A 49 -7.54 -9.03 -7.25
CA LEU A 49 -7.06 -8.98 -5.86
C LEU A 49 -6.71 -10.38 -5.35
N ASP A 50 -7.54 -11.39 -5.65
CA ASP A 50 -7.32 -12.78 -5.27
C ASP A 50 -6.04 -13.36 -5.90
N ASP A 51 -5.77 -13.04 -7.18
CA ASP A 51 -4.54 -13.45 -7.88
C ASP A 51 -3.26 -12.90 -7.24
N VAL A 52 -3.34 -11.75 -6.55
CA VAL A 52 -2.23 -11.11 -5.82
C VAL A 52 -2.25 -11.49 -4.32
N GLY A 53 -3.23 -12.28 -3.90
CA GLY A 53 -3.41 -12.70 -2.51
C GLY A 53 -3.86 -11.56 -1.58
N LEU A 54 -4.62 -10.59 -2.09
CA LEU A 54 -5.11 -9.46 -1.30
C LEU A 54 -6.59 -9.63 -0.95
N ASP A 55 -6.90 -9.50 0.34
CA ASP A 55 -8.28 -9.46 0.82
C ASP A 55 -8.93 -8.10 0.52
N ARG A 56 -10.18 -8.10 0.02
CA ARG A 56 -10.92 -6.88 -0.32
C ARG A 56 -11.09 -5.95 0.89
N ASN A 57 -11.35 -6.47 2.08
CA ASN A 57 -11.48 -5.63 3.27
C ASN A 57 -10.14 -4.98 3.67
N MET A 58 -9.02 -5.66 3.43
CA MET A 58 -7.68 -5.08 3.63
C MET A 58 -7.43 -3.93 2.66
N VAL A 59 -7.80 -4.09 1.40
CA VAL A 59 -7.68 -3.04 0.37
C VAL A 59 -8.56 -1.83 0.68
N GLU A 60 -9.81 -2.05 1.10
CA GLU A 60 -10.72 -0.97 1.49
C GLU A 60 -10.17 -0.16 2.68
N ARG A 61 -9.63 -0.86 3.69
CA ARG A 61 -8.95 -0.21 4.82
C ARG A 61 -7.73 0.60 4.38
N GLU A 62 -6.96 0.12 3.41
CA GLU A 62 -5.79 0.83 2.87
C GLU A 62 -6.19 2.06 2.05
N ILE A 63 -7.25 1.97 1.23
CA ILE A 63 -7.79 3.09 0.45
C ILE A 63 -8.36 4.17 1.38
N ALA A 64 -9.02 3.78 2.48
CA ALA A 64 -9.60 4.70 3.45
C ALA A 64 -8.56 5.48 4.27
N LYS A 65 -7.27 5.10 4.24
CA LYS A 65 -6.24 5.85 4.96
C LYS A 65 -6.08 7.25 4.36
N PRO A 66 -6.00 8.31 5.20
CA PRO A 66 -5.64 9.62 4.70
C PRO A 66 -4.23 9.62 4.11
N PHE A 67 -4.00 10.41 3.05
CA PHE A 67 -2.73 10.40 2.30
C PHE A 67 -1.52 10.83 3.14
N TRP A 68 -1.74 11.61 4.21
CA TRP A 68 -0.71 12.11 5.12
C TRP A 68 -0.32 11.12 6.22
N ARG A 69 -1.05 10.00 6.36
CA ARG A 69 -0.81 9.02 7.43
C ARG A 69 -0.18 7.75 6.83
N ARG A 70 0.97 7.35 7.37
CA ARG A 70 1.59 6.04 7.09
C ARG A 70 0.68 4.93 7.62
#